data_AF-A0A1W1UD73-F1
#
_entry.id   AF-A0A1W1UD73-F1
#
_cell.length_a   1.000
_cell.length_b   1.000
_cell.length_c   1.000
_cell.angle_alpha   90.00
_cell.angle_beta   90.00
_cell.angle_gamma   90.00
#
_symmetry.space_group_name_H-M   'P 1'
#
loop_
_entity.id
_entity.type
_entity.pdbx_description
1 polymer ?
#
loop_
_entity_poly.entity_id
_entity_poly.type
_entity_poly.pdbx_seq_one_letter_code
_entity_poly.pdbx_strand_id
1 'polypeptide(L)'
;MDKYPGGMYISAEDPTRSLRSQDTENGELLLVGGENHKTGQGVNTQNHYDLLVNYSRKLFSIEDIPYRWSTQDCMTVDGLPYIGQYTEKTPNMYIATGYGKWGMTNGTAAGMVIKDLIIKGDSPWKDVYNPSRQTIKASAKKYITENYNVARELLKGKLSPLPNKVEIKRGEGKVIEADGQRCGAFRDTLGKLHIVNTTCTHLGCELTWNSAETSWDCPCHGSRFSYKGEVIEGPAIKPLDARNDVNLIERLIKEDF
;
A
#
# COMPACT_ATOMS: atom_id res chain seq x y z
N MET A 1 28.60 9.81 -19.02
CA MET A 1 27.71 9.89 -17.85
C MET A 1 26.80 11.04 -18.17
N ASP A 2 25.53 10.73 -18.38
CA ASP A 2 24.74 11.48 -19.34
C ASP A 2 23.67 12.26 -18.59
N LYS A 3 23.57 13.55 -18.92
CA LYS A 3 22.48 14.42 -18.47
C LYS A 3 21.15 13.79 -18.87
N TYR A 4 20.13 13.94 -18.03
CA TYR A 4 18.80 13.43 -18.37
C TYR A 4 18.33 14.03 -19.71
N PRO A 5 17.87 13.20 -20.67
CA PRO A 5 17.56 13.67 -22.03
C PRO A 5 16.27 14.52 -22.11
N GLY A 6 15.55 14.70 -21.00
CA GLY A 6 14.25 15.36 -20.93
C GLY A 6 13.08 14.41 -21.22
N GLY A 7 11.84 14.85 -21.00
CA GLY A 7 10.64 14.06 -21.28
C GLY A 7 10.17 13.13 -20.15
N MET A 8 9.29 12.19 -20.50
CA MET A 8 8.75 11.16 -19.59
C MET A 8 8.84 9.79 -20.26
N TYR A 9 9.40 8.81 -19.56
CA TYR A 9 9.63 7.47 -20.10
C TYR A 9 9.06 6.40 -19.19
N ILE A 10 8.68 5.28 -19.80
CA ILE A 10 8.37 4.02 -19.14
C ILE A 10 9.10 2.90 -19.88
N SER A 11 9.75 2.01 -19.15
CA SER A 11 10.52 0.90 -19.72
C SER A 11 9.59 -0.17 -20.29
N ALA A 12 10.05 -0.88 -21.32
CA ALA A 12 9.35 -2.04 -21.87
C ALA A 12 9.69 -3.33 -21.10
N GLU A 13 10.82 -3.32 -20.39
CA GLU A 13 11.34 -4.45 -19.61
C GLU A 13 10.61 -4.65 -18.28
N ASP A 14 10.77 -5.85 -17.72
CA ASP A 14 10.38 -6.22 -16.36
C ASP A 14 11.65 -6.35 -15.48
N PRO A 15 11.71 -5.71 -14.30
CA PRO A 15 10.68 -4.88 -13.69
C PRO A 15 10.53 -3.51 -14.38
N THR A 16 9.29 -3.07 -14.53
CA THR A 16 8.98 -1.76 -15.14
C THR A 16 9.60 -0.61 -14.33
N ARG A 17 10.11 0.39 -15.05
CA ARG A 17 10.66 1.64 -14.52
C ARG A 17 10.02 2.82 -15.23
N SER A 18 9.77 3.89 -14.49
CA SER A 18 9.40 5.18 -15.05
C SER A 18 10.43 6.24 -14.68
N LEU A 19 10.67 7.16 -15.60
CA LEU A 19 11.62 8.24 -15.43
C LEU A 19 10.98 9.54 -15.92
N ARG A 20 11.11 10.59 -15.11
CA ARG A 20 10.82 11.98 -15.53
C ARG A 20 11.72 12.93 -14.76
N SER A 21 12.05 14.08 -15.34
CA SER A 21 12.71 15.16 -14.60
C SER A 21 11.73 16.25 -14.20
N GLN A 22 12.17 17.07 -13.24
CA GLN A 22 11.51 18.29 -12.80
C GLN A 22 12.60 19.30 -12.48
N ASP A 23 12.61 20.43 -13.18
CA ASP A 23 13.49 21.54 -12.84
C ASP A 23 13.05 22.18 -11.52
N THR A 24 14.03 22.56 -10.70
CA THR A 24 13.86 23.27 -9.43
C THR A 24 14.85 24.42 -9.33
N GLU A 25 14.65 25.31 -8.36
CA GLU A 25 15.58 26.41 -8.08
C GLU A 25 16.99 25.92 -7.70
N ASN A 26 17.10 24.69 -7.16
CA ASN A 26 18.35 24.09 -6.70
C ASN A 26 18.96 23.10 -7.71
N GLY A 27 18.41 23.00 -8.92
CA GLY A 27 18.86 22.08 -9.96
C GLY A 27 17.77 21.14 -10.47
N GLU A 28 18.19 20.07 -11.14
CA GLU A 28 17.27 19.09 -11.75
C GLU A 28 16.96 17.95 -10.77
N LEU A 29 15.67 17.70 -10.49
CA LEU A 29 15.22 16.51 -9.79
C LEU A 29 14.85 15.41 -10.79
N LEU A 30 15.34 14.20 -10.55
CA LEU A 30 14.93 13.01 -11.29
C LEU A 30 13.96 12.19 -10.44
N LEU A 31 12.77 11.93 -10.98
CA LEU A 31 11.79 11.04 -10.40
C LEU A 31 11.93 9.68 -11.06
N VAL A 32 12.28 8.69 -10.26
CA VAL A 32 12.44 7.30 -10.69
C VAL A 32 11.39 6.44 -9.99
N GLY A 33 10.45 5.89 -10.76
CA GLY A 33 9.37 5.04 -10.27
C GLY A 33 9.54 3.58 -10.69
N GLY A 34 8.94 2.68 -9.92
CA GLY A 34 8.99 1.24 -10.20
C GLY A 34 8.71 0.42 -8.95
N GLU A 35 9.23 -0.81 -8.92
CA GLU A 35 9.19 -1.69 -7.74
C GLU A 35 7.79 -1.94 -7.17
N ASN A 36 6.88 -2.31 -8.07
CA ASN A 36 5.51 -2.66 -7.71
C ASN A 36 5.49 -3.86 -6.75
N HIS A 37 4.72 -3.73 -5.67
CA HIS A 37 4.50 -4.79 -4.69
C HIS A 37 3.09 -4.67 -4.09
N LYS A 38 2.62 -5.75 -3.45
CA LYS A 38 1.33 -5.74 -2.75
C LYS A 38 1.54 -5.22 -1.33
N THR A 39 0.68 -4.33 -0.87
CA THR A 39 0.68 -3.81 0.49
C THR A 39 0.73 -4.94 1.53
N GLY A 40 1.63 -4.83 2.50
CA GLY A 40 1.79 -5.81 3.59
C GLY A 40 2.29 -7.19 3.15
N GLN A 41 2.68 -7.39 1.88
CA GLN A 41 3.18 -8.66 1.37
C GLN A 41 4.57 -8.48 0.76
N GLY A 42 5.37 -9.55 0.80
CA GLY A 42 6.68 -9.59 0.15
C GLY A 42 7.82 -9.59 1.15
N VAL A 43 8.91 -8.91 0.78
CA VAL A 43 10.15 -8.85 1.54
C VAL A 43 10.25 -7.52 2.31
N ASN A 44 11.37 -7.29 2.97
CA ASN A 44 11.69 -6.00 3.57
C ASN A 44 11.48 -4.86 2.54
N THR A 45 10.54 -3.97 2.82
CA THR A 45 10.10 -2.92 1.88
C THR A 45 11.20 -1.92 1.55
N GLN A 46 12.22 -1.79 2.41
CA GLN A 46 13.40 -0.96 2.14
C GLN A 46 14.16 -1.43 0.88
N ASN A 47 14.13 -2.73 0.58
CA ASN A 47 14.79 -3.29 -0.60
C ASN A 47 14.27 -2.67 -1.91
N HIS A 48 12.99 -2.29 -1.96
CA HIS A 48 12.41 -1.66 -3.15
C HIS A 48 13.05 -0.29 -3.42
N TYR A 49 13.25 0.52 -2.38
CA TYR A 49 13.99 1.78 -2.56
C TYR A 49 15.43 1.54 -2.96
N ASP A 50 16.11 0.57 -2.35
CA ASP A 50 17.51 0.27 -2.66
C ASP A 50 17.67 -0.17 -4.13
N LEU A 51 16.70 -0.93 -4.67
CA LEU A 51 16.66 -1.31 -6.08
C LEU A 51 16.45 -0.11 -7.02
N LEU A 52 15.60 0.85 -6.67
CA LEU A 52 15.41 2.08 -7.44
C LEU A 52 16.67 2.96 -7.40
N VAL A 53 17.32 3.09 -6.24
CA VAL A 53 18.58 3.83 -6.09
C VAL A 53 19.68 3.20 -6.92
N ASN A 54 19.84 1.87 -6.85
CA ASN A 54 20.83 1.13 -7.63
C ASN A 54 20.57 1.24 -9.13
N TYR A 55 19.31 1.20 -9.57
CA TYR A 55 18.95 1.43 -10.96
C TYR A 55 19.35 2.84 -11.41
N SER A 56 19.01 3.85 -10.60
CA SER A 56 19.26 5.26 -10.92
C SER A 56 20.77 5.56 -11.02
N ARG A 57 21.58 5.04 -10.09
CA ARG A 57 23.05 5.21 -10.08
C ARG A 57 23.78 4.56 -11.26
N LYS A 58 23.16 3.59 -11.95
CA LYS A 58 23.72 3.01 -13.18
C LYS A 58 23.59 3.95 -14.38
N LEU A 59 22.59 4.83 -14.37
CA LEU A 59 22.26 5.71 -15.48
C LEU A 59 22.77 7.13 -15.27
N PHE A 60 22.71 7.63 -14.04
CA PHE A 60 22.94 9.03 -13.71
C PHE A 60 23.92 9.20 -12.54
N SER A 61 24.62 10.34 -12.52
CA SER A 61 25.34 10.81 -11.35
C SER A 61 24.34 11.43 -10.38
N ILE A 62 24.14 10.81 -9.21
CA ILE A 62 23.17 11.24 -8.21
C ILE A 62 23.93 11.85 -7.04
N GLU A 63 23.65 13.11 -6.73
CA GLU A 63 24.24 13.82 -5.61
C GLU A 63 23.56 13.44 -4.29
N ASP A 64 22.22 13.47 -4.25
CA ASP A 64 21.42 13.17 -3.07
C ASP A 64 20.06 12.54 -3.44
N ILE A 65 19.38 11.97 -2.45
CA ILE A 65 18.02 11.43 -2.54
C ILE A 65 17.16 12.13 -1.48
N PRO A 66 16.69 13.35 -1.77
CA PRO A 66 15.97 14.16 -0.78
C PRO A 66 14.59 13.58 -0.43
N TYR A 67 14.01 12.77 -1.32
CA TYR A 67 12.66 12.23 -1.17
C TYR A 67 12.58 10.76 -1.57
N ARG A 68 11.74 10.02 -0.85
CA ARG A 68 11.31 8.66 -1.17
C ARG A 68 9.91 8.44 -0.60
N TRP A 69 9.04 7.80 -1.36
CA TRP A 69 7.69 7.47 -0.91
C TRP A 69 7.15 6.28 -1.70
N SER A 70 6.13 5.64 -1.15
CA SER A 70 5.33 4.61 -1.82
C SER A 70 3.90 5.12 -1.95
N THR A 71 3.18 4.66 -2.96
CA THR A 71 1.77 4.95 -3.16
C THR A 71 0.98 3.66 -3.21
N GLN A 72 -0.27 3.71 -2.78
CA GLN A 72 -1.19 2.59 -2.86
C GLN A 72 -2.31 2.90 -3.86
N ASP A 73 -2.50 2.01 -4.83
CA ASP A 73 -3.54 2.14 -5.84
C ASP A 73 -4.53 0.98 -5.75
N CYS A 74 -5.82 1.30 -5.84
CA CYS A 74 -6.85 0.30 -6.04
C CYS A 74 -6.78 -0.25 -7.46
N MET A 75 -6.55 -1.54 -7.59
CA MET A 75 -6.46 -2.23 -8.88
C MET A 75 -7.70 -3.07 -9.12
N THR A 76 -8.35 -2.90 -10.27
CA THR A 76 -9.47 -3.76 -10.66
C THR A 76 -8.99 -5.09 -11.22
N VAL A 77 -9.88 -6.08 -11.19
CA VAL A 77 -9.57 -7.44 -11.63
C VAL A 77 -9.36 -7.54 -13.15
N ASP A 78 -10.00 -6.67 -13.92
CA ASP A 78 -9.94 -6.61 -15.38
C ASP A 78 -9.05 -5.47 -15.91
N GLY A 79 -8.53 -4.61 -15.03
CA GLY A 79 -7.66 -3.48 -15.39
C GLY A 79 -8.41 -2.22 -15.87
N LEU A 80 -9.75 -2.24 -15.91
CA LEU A 80 -10.55 -1.06 -16.22
C LEU A 80 -11.13 -0.45 -14.93
N PRO A 81 -11.23 0.88 -14.81
CA PRO A 81 -11.83 1.49 -13.63
C PRO A 81 -13.33 1.19 -13.51
N TYR A 82 -13.86 1.24 -12.30
CA TYR A 82 -15.30 1.16 -12.04
C TYR A 82 -15.87 2.57 -11.97
N ILE A 83 -16.70 2.95 -12.95
CA ILE A 83 -17.30 4.29 -13.06
C ILE A 83 -18.78 4.14 -13.40
N GLY A 84 -19.65 4.67 -12.55
CA GLY A 84 -21.10 4.67 -12.78
C GLY A 84 -21.89 4.53 -11.50
N GLN A 85 -23.16 4.11 -11.61
CA GLN A 85 -24.02 3.88 -10.46
C GLN A 85 -23.47 2.74 -9.59
N TYR A 86 -23.47 2.93 -8.27
CA TYR A 86 -22.97 1.93 -7.33
C TYR A 86 -23.71 0.60 -7.46
N THR A 87 -25.05 0.67 -7.46
CA THR A 87 -25.97 -0.44 -7.72
C THR A 87 -27.25 0.09 -8.34
N GLU A 88 -28.05 -0.78 -8.97
CA GLU A 88 -29.39 -0.43 -9.48
C GLU A 88 -30.34 0.06 -8.37
N LYS A 89 -30.12 -0.36 -7.11
CA LYS A 89 -30.94 0.04 -5.96
C LYS A 89 -30.60 1.43 -5.43
N THR A 90 -29.48 2.01 -5.89
CA THR A 90 -28.97 3.31 -5.45
C THR A 90 -28.73 4.21 -6.66
N PRO A 91 -29.77 4.60 -7.42
CA PRO A 91 -29.61 5.24 -8.73
C PRO A 91 -28.95 6.62 -8.66
N ASN A 92 -28.96 7.27 -7.49
CA ASN A 92 -28.35 8.57 -7.23
C ASN A 92 -26.96 8.48 -6.57
N MET A 93 -26.42 7.28 -6.40
CA MET A 93 -25.09 7.06 -5.85
C MET A 93 -24.15 6.60 -6.95
N TYR A 94 -23.13 7.40 -7.23
CA TYR A 94 -22.12 7.12 -8.25
C TYR A 94 -20.79 6.81 -7.58
N ILE A 95 -20.04 5.89 -8.17
CA ILE A 95 -18.66 5.60 -7.80
C ILE A 95 -17.74 5.85 -8.99
N ALA A 96 -16.51 6.20 -8.69
CA ALA A 96 -15.41 6.26 -9.63
C ALA A 96 -14.13 5.83 -8.92
N THR A 97 -13.69 4.61 -9.17
CA THR A 97 -12.57 3.99 -8.44
C THR A 97 -11.82 3.00 -9.30
N GLY A 98 -10.74 2.44 -8.77
CA GLY A 98 -9.95 1.43 -9.47
C GLY A 98 -9.18 2.02 -10.65
N TYR A 99 -8.78 3.29 -10.57
CA TYR A 99 -8.02 3.97 -11.63
C TYR A 99 -6.65 3.37 -11.87
N GLY A 100 -6.19 2.49 -10.98
CA GLY A 100 -4.80 2.06 -10.93
C GLY A 100 -3.87 3.27 -10.94
N LYS A 101 -2.76 3.16 -11.66
CA LYS A 101 -1.72 4.19 -11.74
C LYS A 101 -2.04 5.36 -12.68
N TRP A 102 -3.27 5.45 -13.14
CA TRP A 102 -3.70 6.33 -14.24
C TRP A 102 -4.80 7.31 -13.79
N GLY A 103 -4.73 7.79 -12.55
CA GLY A 103 -5.76 8.66 -11.96
C GLY A 103 -6.03 9.94 -12.76
N MET A 104 -5.01 10.55 -13.38
CA MET A 104 -5.19 11.76 -14.19
C MET A 104 -6.04 11.51 -15.44
N THR A 105 -5.80 10.42 -16.17
CA THR A 105 -6.56 10.11 -17.39
C THR A 105 -7.91 9.48 -17.06
N ASN A 106 -7.93 8.50 -16.14
CA ASN A 106 -9.15 7.80 -15.74
C ASN A 106 -10.11 8.70 -14.94
N GLY A 107 -9.60 9.70 -14.22
CA GLY A 107 -10.42 10.72 -13.57
C GLY A 107 -11.17 11.61 -14.59
N THR A 108 -10.52 11.98 -15.70
CA THR A 108 -11.21 12.69 -16.79
C THR A 108 -12.28 11.82 -17.44
N ALA A 109 -11.97 10.56 -17.74
CA ALA A 109 -12.95 9.60 -18.26
C ALA A 109 -14.14 9.45 -17.30
N ALA A 110 -13.87 9.36 -15.99
CA ALA A 110 -14.91 9.27 -14.98
C ALA A 110 -15.83 10.49 -14.95
N GLY A 111 -15.26 11.70 -15.01
CA GLY A 111 -16.03 12.94 -15.08
C GLY A 111 -16.94 12.98 -16.30
N MET A 112 -16.44 12.54 -17.47
CA MET A 112 -17.23 12.48 -18.71
C MET A 112 -18.41 11.52 -18.60
N VAL A 113 -18.16 10.30 -18.10
CA VAL A 113 -19.19 9.25 -17.96
C VAL A 113 -20.24 9.66 -16.92
N ILE A 114 -19.84 10.11 -15.74
CA ILE A 114 -20.77 10.50 -14.67
C ILE A 114 -21.62 11.70 -15.09
N LYS A 115 -21.03 12.71 -15.72
CA LYS A 115 -21.78 13.86 -16.26
C LYS A 115 -22.86 13.41 -17.24
N ASP A 116 -22.54 12.51 -18.17
CA ASP A 116 -23.52 11.99 -19.14
C ASP A 116 -24.62 11.17 -18.46
N LEU A 117 -24.27 10.30 -17.50
CA LEU A 117 -25.26 9.54 -16.73
C LEU A 117 -26.22 10.45 -15.95
N ILE A 118 -25.72 11.56 -15.37
CA ILE A 118 -26.54 12.51 -14.62
C ILE A 118 -27.46 13.33 -15.55
N ILE A 119 -26.92 13.88 -16.64
CA ILE A 119 -27.66 14.82 -17.49
C ILE A 119 -28.59 14.09 -18.47
N LYS A 120 -28.14 12.96 -19.04
CA LYS A 120 -28.83 12.25 -20.13
C LYS A 120 -29.49 10.96 -19.67
N GLY A 121 -29.13 10.45 -18.50
CA GLY A 121 -29.53 9.11 -18.04
C GLY A 121 -28.74 7.97 -18.69
N ASP A 122 -27.79 8.26 -19.59
CA ASP A 122 -27.02 7.26 -20.33
C ASP A 122 -25.66 7.80 -20.80
N SER A 123 -24.73 6.90 -21.13
CA SER A 123 -23.41 7.23 -21.69
C SER A 123 -22.95 6.16 -22.68
N PRO A 124 -22.33 6.54 -23.82
CA PRO A 124 -21.76 5.57 -24.76
C PRO A 124 -20.72 4.61 -24.14
N TRP A 125 -20.15 4.98 -23.00
CA TRP A 125 -19.12 4.22 -22.30
C TRP A 125 -19.65 3.50 -21.06
N LYS A 126 -20.95 3.57 -20.78
CA LYS A 126 -21.58 3.01 -19.58
C LYS A 126 -21.23 1.55 -19.39
N ASP A 127 -21.39 0.73 -20.42
CA ASP A 127 -21.20 -0.74 -20.31
C ASP A 127 -19.75 -1.13 -20.02
N VAL A 128 -18.79 -0.36 -20.55
CA VAL A 128 -17.36 -0.61 -20.35
C VAL A 128 -16.94 -0.34 -18.91
N TYR A 129 -17.47 0.73 -18.31
CA TYR A 129 -17.03 1.15 -16.98
C TYR A 129 -18.00 0.78 -15.85
N ASN A 130 -19.19 0.27 -16.16
CA ASN A 130 -20.22 -0.05 -15.17
C ASN A 130 -19.63 -0.86 -14.00
N PRO A 131 -19.81 -0.42 -12.74
CA PRO A 131 -19.37 -1.16 -11.56
C PRO A 131 -19.88 -2.61 -11.51
N SER A 132 -21.06 -2.86 -12.06
CA SER A 132 -21.70 -4.18 -12.15
C SER A 132 -21.37 -4.95 -13.44
N ARG A 133 -20.42 -4.48 -14.26
CA ARG A 133 -20.08 -5.14 -15.52
C ARG A 133 -19.60 -6.57 -15.30
N GLN A 134 -20.03 -7.48 -16.16
CA GLN A 134 -19.67 -8.89 -16.08
C GLN A 134 -18.48 -9.20 -17.00
N THR A 135 -17.26 -9.06 -16.50
CA THR A 135 -16.03 -9.46 -17.23
C THR A 135 -15.62 -10.92 -16.96
N ILE A 136 -16.61 -11.81 -16.78
CA ILE A 136 -16.46 -13.11 -16.11
C ILE A 136 -15.29 -13.95 -16.64
N LYS A 137 -15.06 -13.99 -17.96
CA LYS A 137 -13.97 -14.83 -18.51
C LYS A 137 -12.57 -14.30 -18.21
N ALA A 138 -12.37 -12.98 -18.28
CA ALA A 138 -11.04 -12.38 -18.09
C ALA A 138 -10.68 -12.20 -16.61
N SER A 139 -11.67 -11.90 -15.76
CA SER A 139 -11.42 -11.59 -14.35
C SER A 139 -11.58 -12.77 -13.38
N ALA A 140 -12.31 -13.85 -13.73
CA ALA A 140 -12.61 -14.93 -12.79
C ALA A 140 -11.36 -15.58 -12.20
N LYS A 141 -10.34 -15.87 -13.02
CA LYS A 141 -9.09 -16.47 -12.54
C LYS A 141 -8.42 -15.56 -11.51
N LYS A 142 -8.25 -14.27 -11.84
CA LYS A 142 -7.62 -13.29 -10.95
C LYS A 142 -8.44 -13.11 -9.66
N TYR A 143 -9.76 -13.01 -9.77
CA TYR A 143 -10.66 -12.90 -8.62
C TYR A 143 -10.52 -14.08 -7.65
N ILE A 144 -10.51 -15.33 -8.15
CA ILE A 144 -10.32 -16.52 -7.31
C ILE A 144 -8.94 -16.52 -6.67
N THR A 145 -7.89 -16.21 -7.44
CA THR A 145 -6.51 -16.14 -6.93
C THR A 145 -6.35 -15.07 -5.84
N GLU A 146 -6.95 -13.89 -6.00
CA GLU A 146 -6.89 -12.82 -5.00
C GLU A 146 -7.64 -13.19 -3.72
N ASN A 147 -8.85 -13.75 -3.82
CA ASN A 147 -9.58 -14.20 -2.63
C ASN A 147 -8.87 -15.34 -1.90
N TYR A 148 -8.29 -16.29 -2.64
CA TYR A 148 -7.46 -17.34 -2.04
C TYR A 148 -6.23 -16.74 -1.35
N ASN A 149 -5.58 -15.75 -1.96
CA ASN A 149 -4.47 -15.04 -1.34
C ASN A 149 -4.88 -14.36 -0.03
N VAL A 150 -6.03 -13.65 0.00
CA VAL A 150 -6.58 -13.04 1.21
C VAL A 150 -6.79 -14.08 2.31
N ALA A 151 -7.45 -15.20 1.99
CA ALA A 151 -7.69 -16.28 2.95
C ALA A 151 -6.38 -16.88 3.48
N ARG A 152 -5.39 -17.06 2.58
CA ARG A 152 -4.05 -17.53 2.94
C ARG A 152 -3.36 -16.56 3.90
N GLU A 153 -3.34 -15.27 3.60
CA GLU A 153 -2.67 -14.27 4.46
C GLU A 153 -3.38 -14.12 5.82
N LEU A 154 -4.71 -14.18 5.84
CA LEU A 154 -5.50 -14.21 7.09
C LEU A 154 -5.06 -15.34 8.02
N LEU A 155 -4.89 -16.56 7.48
CA LEU A 155 -4.51 -17.74 8.26
C LEU A 155 -3.01 -17.78 8.58
N LYS A 156 -2.16 -17.54 7.58
CA LYS A 156 -0.70 -17.54 7.71
C LYS A 156 -0.25 -16.55 8.77
N GLY A 157 -0.81 -15.34 8.77
CA GLY A 157 -0.50 -14.32 9.75
C GLY A 157 -0.70 -14.81 11.18
N LYS A 158 -1.82 -15.49 11.45
CA LYS A 158 -2.19 -15.95 12.81
C LYS A 158 -1.42 -17.19 13.28
N LEU A 159 -1.00 -18.06 12.36
CA LEU A 159 -0.34 -19.32 12.69
C LEU A 159 1.19 -19.26 12.63
N SER A 160 1.75 -18.17 12.09
CA SER A 160 3.20 -18.07 11.95
C SER A 160 3.88 -18.10 13.33
N PRO A 161 4.91 -18.94 13.54
CA PRO A 161 5.63 -18.98 14.80
C PRO A 161 6.29 -17.62 15.05
N LEU A 162 6.23 -17.16 16.30
CA LEU A 162 6.92 -15.96 16.74
C LEU A 162 8.25 -16.35 17.40
N PRO A 163 9.30 -15.53 17.26
CA PRO A 163 10.56 -15.81 17.94
C PRO A 163 10.38 -15.65 19.46
N ASN A 164 10.93 -16.59 20.24
CA ASN A 164 10.83 -16.58 21.72
C ASN A 164 11.57 -15.41 22.38
N LYS A 165 12.57 -14.83 21.70
CA LYS A 165 13.32 -13.65 22.13
C LYS A 165 13.53 -12.74 20.94
N VAL A 166 13.15 -11.48 21.09
CA VAL A 166 13.21 -10.50 20.01
C VAL A 166 13.78 -9.20 20.55
N GLU A 167 15.05 -8.93 20.24
CA GLU A 167 15.60 -7.59 20.38
C GLU A 167 14.97 -6.69 19.30
N ILE A 168 14.49 -5.52 19.71
CA ILE A 168 13.93 -4.50 18.81
C ILE A 168 14.87 -3.31 18.87
N LYS A 169 15.63 -3.10 17.79
CA LYS A 169 16.57 -1.97 17.70
C LYS A 169 15.83 -0.66 17.46
N ARG A 170 16.49 0.47 17.72
CA ARG A 170 15.94 1.79 17.37
C ARG A 170 15.65 1.85 15.86
N GLY A 171 14.46 2.34 15.51
CA GLY A 171 13.95 2.37 14.14
C GLY A 171 13.40 1.03 13.62
N GLU A 172 13.39 -0.03 14.44
CA GLU A 172 12.93 -1.35 14.05
C GLU A 172 11.54 -1.63 14.61
N GLY A 173 10.71 -2.30 13.80
CA GLY A 173 9.41 -2.83 14.21
C GLY A 173 9.32 -4.33 13.94
N LYS A 174 8.72 -5.07 14.87
CA LYS A 174 8.55 -6.53 14.80
C LYS A 174 7.22 -6.95 15.41
N VAL A 175 6.66 -8.03 14.88
CA VAL A 175 5.56 -8.73 15.55
C VAL A 175 6.16 -9.62 16.64
N ILE A 176 5.65 -9.49 17.86
CA ILE A 176 6.08 -10.21 19.06
C ILE A 176 4.86 -10.85 19.74
N GLU A 177 5.13 -11.76 20.68
CA GLU A 177 4.10 -12.28 21.57
C GLU A 177 4.21 -11.60 22.93
N ALA A 178 3.08 -11.13 23.45
CA ALA A 178 2.97 -10.41 24.71
C ALA A 178 1.68 -10.84 25.41
N ASP A 179 1.79 -11.43 26.61
CA ASP A 179 0.67 -11.97 27.39
C ASP A 179 -0.23 -12.94 26.58
N GLY A 180 0.40 -13.83 25.79
CA GLY A 180 -0.30 -14.80 24.94
C GLY A 180 -1.03 -14.17 23.75
N GLN A 181 -0.75 -12.92 23.42
CA GLN A 181 -1.35 -12.20 22.31
C GLN A 181 -0.30 -11.60 21.38
N ARG A 182 -0.54 -11.67 20.06
CA ARG A 182 0.36 -11.10 19.07
C ARG A 182 0.24 -9.58 19.07
N CYS A 183 1.38 -8.91 19.15
CA CYS A 183 1.47 -7.46 19.22
C CYS A 183 2.56 -6.97 18.25
N GLY A 184 2.37 -5.77 17.71
CA GLY A 184 3.38 -5.07 16.94
C GLY A 184 4.14 -4.16 17.89
N ALA A 185 5.45 -4.33 17.95
CA ALA A 185 6.33 -3.50 18.78
C ALA A 185 7.30 -2.75 17.88
N PHE A 186 7.39 -1.44 18.07
CA PHE A 186 8.30 -0.55 17.34
C PHE A 186 9.10 0.29 18.33
N ARG A 187 10.43 0.34 18.17
CA ARG A 187 11.27 1.21 19.00
C ARG A 187 11.64 2.45 18.20
N ASP A 188 11.25 3.62 18.69
CA ASP A 188 11.58 4.88 18.01
C ASP A 188 13.07 5.26 18.14
N THR A 189 13.46 6.34 17.46
CA THR A 189 14.84 6.84 17.45
C THR A 189 15.34 7.29 18.82
N LEU A 190 14.43 7.67 19.73
CA LEU A 190 14.75 8.03 21.11
C LEU A 190 14.89 6.79 22.00
N GLY A 191 14.50 5.61 21.51
CA GLY A 191 14.55 4.34 22.22
C GLY A 191 13.26 3.96 22.92
N LYS A 192 12.20 4.77 22.80
CA LYS A 192 10.89 4.47 23.39
C LYS A 192 10.20 3.38 22.57
N LEU A 193 9.64 2.40 23.29
CA LEU A 193 8.89 1.31 22.70
C LEU A 193 7.41 1.70 22.55
N HIS A 194 6.84 1.42 21.38
CA HIS A 194 5.43 1.60 21.03
C HIS A 194 4.85 0.23 20.73
N ILE A 195 3.73 -0.12 21.36
CA ILE A 195 3.11 -1.44 21.23
C ILE A 195 1.66 -1.28 20.80
N VAL A 196 1.27 -2.01 19.75
CA VAL A 196 -0.10 -2.01 19.21
C VAL A 196 -0.59 -3.44 19.00
N ASN A 197 -1.90 -3.63 19.02
CA ASN A 197 -2.49 -4.87 18.55
C ASN A 197 -2.31 -4.98 17.01
N THR A 198 -1.71 -6.07 16.53
CA THR A 198 -1.50 -6.32 15.09
C THR A 198 -2.71 -6.95 14.40
N THR A 199 -3.86 -7.05 15.06
CA THR A 199 -5.11 -7.47 14.43
C THR A 199 -5.74 -6.28 13.70
N CYS A 200 -5.78 -6.35 12.37
CA CYS A 200 -6.41 -5.34 11.53
C CYS A 200 -7.87 -5.11 11.92
N THR A 201 -8.25 -3.86 12.19
CA THR A 201 -9.62 -3.48 12.59
C THR A 201 -10.66 -3.57 11.48
N HIS A 202 -10.25 -3.88 10.25
CA HIS A 202 -11.17 -4.14 9.14
C HIS A 202 -11.80 -5.54 9.25
N LEU A 203 -11.02 -6.59 9.02
CA LEU A 203 -11.50 -7.98 8.99
C LEU A 203 -10.62 -8.95 9.80
N GLY A 204 -9.76 -8.43 10.67
CA GLY A 204 -9.01 -9.24 11.64
C GLY A 204 -7.81 -10.00 11.08
N CYS A 205 -7.28 -9.57 9.92
CA CYS A 205 -5.99 -10.07 9.42
C CYS A 205 -4.83 -9.58 10.29
N GLU A 206 -3.79 -10.39 10.39
CA GLU A 206 -2.57 -9.99 11.05
C GLU A 206 -1.81 -8.96 10.19
N LEU A 207 -1.39 -7.86 10.80
CA LEU A 207 -0.58 -6.83 10.18
C LEU A 207 0.89 -7.23 10.10
N THR A 208 1.59 -6.63 9.14
CA THR A 208 3.03 -6.82 8.92
C THR A 208 3.76 -5.47 9.05
N TRP A 209 5.04 -5.51 9.42
CA TRP A 209 5.84 -4.30 9.54
C TRP A 209 6.36 -3.84 8.17
N ASN A 210 6.09 -2.59 7.80
CA ASN A 210 6.67 -1.89 6.67
C ASN A 210 7.80 -0.98 7.19
N SER A 211 9.03 -1.45 7.06
CA SER A 211 10.25 -0.74 7.49
C SER A 211 10.54 0.52 6.68
N ALA A 212 10.20 0.52 5.39
CA ALA A 212 10.40 1.65 4.49
C ALA A 212 9.59 2.89 4.90
N GLU A 213 8.37 2.69 5.41
CA GLU A 213 7.43 3.76 5.75
C GLU A 213 7.09 3.84 7.24
N THR A 214 7.67 2.96 8.07
CA THR A 214 7.44 2.90 9.52
C THR A 214 5.94 2.74 9.85
N SER A 215 5.30 1.79 9.18
CA SER A 215 3.86 1.52 9.27
C SER A 215 3.55 0.04 9.48
N TRP A 216 2.35 -0.23 9.99
CA TRP A 216 1.77 -1.57 10.04
C TRP A 216 0.78 -1.75 8.89
N ASP A 217 1.05 -2.71 8.03
CA ASP A 217 0.33 -2.88 6.76
C ASP A 217 -0.42 -4.22 6.74
N CYS A 218 -1.70 -4.16 6.34
CA CYS A 218 -2.57 -5.32 6.26
C CYS A 218 -2.38 -6.05 4.92
N PRO A 219 -1.86 -7.30 4.91
CA PRO A 219 -1.63 -8.05 3.67
C PRO A 219 -2.92 -8.42 2.93
N CYS A 220 -4.07 -8.41 3.61
CA CYS A 220 -5.32 -8.86 3.02
C CYS A 220 -5.98 -7.79 2.13
N HIS A 221 -6.25 -6.61 2.70
CA HIS A 221 -7.07 -5.58 2.06
C HIS A 221 -6.38 -4.22 1.97
N GLY A 222 -5.11 -4.13 2.37
CA GLY A 222 -4.29 -2.94 2.21
C GLY A 222 -4.54 -1.82 3.22
N SER A 223 -5.25 -2.07 4.33
CA SER A 223 -5.30 -1.08 5.42
C SER A 223 -3.91 -0.84 6.00
N ARG A 224 -3.57 0.42 6.25
CA ARG A 224 -2.27 0.82 6.82
C ARG A 224 -2.48 1.64 8.07
N PHE A 225 -1.58 1.45 9.03
CA PHE A 225 -1.61 2.11 10.32
C PHE A 225 -0.24 2.68 10.67
N SER A 226 -0.20 3.80 11.37
CA SER A 226 1.06 4.33 11.90
C SER A 226 1.64 3.36 12.93
N TYR A 227 2.92 3.50 13.28
CA TYR A 227 3.54 2.73 14.36
C TYR A 227 2.84 2.92 15.73
N LYS A 228 2.00 3.96 15.88
CA LYS A 228 1.15 4.22 17.06
C LYS A 228 -0.26 3.64 16.94
N GLY A 229 -0.63 3.10 15.78
CA GLY A 229 -1.93 2.50 15.53
C GLY A 229 -2.98 3.42 14.89
N GLU A 230 -2.63 4.65 14.54
CA GLU A 230 -3.55 5.55 13.84
C GLU A 230 -3.80 5.07 12.42
N VAL A 231 -5.00 5.25 11.88
CA VAL A 231 -5.31 4.87 10.49
C VAL A 231 -4.56 5.80 9.54
N ILE A 232 -3.74 5.22 8.66
CA ILE A 232 -3.11 5.92 7.53
C ILE A 232 -3.95 5.73 6.27
N GLU A 233 -4.33 4.48 5.99
CA GLU A 233 -5.03 4.11 4.75
C GLU A 233 -6.12 3.07 5.04
N GLY A 234 -7.26 3.21 4.36
CA GLY A 234 -8.42 2.34 4.51
C GLY A 234 -8.20 0.94 3.89
N PRO A 235 -9.18 0.03 3.98
CA PRO A 235 -10.59 0.24 4.36
C PRO A 235 -10.87 0.33 5.87
N ALA A 236 -9.92 0.03 6.76
CA ALA A 236 -10.11 0.21 8.19
C ALA A 236 -10.44 1.69 8.52
N ILE A 237 -11.45 1.92 9.35
CA ILE A 237 -11.84 3.26 9.83
C ILE A 237 -11.60 3.47 11.33
N LYS A 238 -11.12 2.43 12.02
CA LYS A 238 -10.82 2.45 13.46
C LYS A 238 -9.33 2.26 13.67
N PRO A 239 -8.68 3.03 14.56
CA PRO A 239 -7.28 2.82 14.91
C PRO A 239 -7.08 1.47 15.60
N LEU A 240 -5.85 0.98 15.61
CA LEU A 240 -5.45 -0.17 16.41
C LEU A 240 -5.49 0.19 17.90
N ASP A 241 -5.74 -0.81 18.72
CA ASP A 241 -5.64 -0.66 20.16
C ASP A 241 -4.16 -0.55 20.57
N ALA A 242 -3.80 0.58 21.17
CA ALA A 242 -2.46 0.85 21.66
C ALA A 242 -2.30 0.25 23.06
N ARG A 243 -1.36 -0.68 23.23
CA ARG A 243 -1.07 -1.25 24.54
C ARG A 243 -0.13 -0.33 25.31
N ASN A 244 -0.72 0.59 26.05
CA ASN A 244 0.01 1.46 26.99
C ASN A 244 0.23 0.80 28.36
N ASP A 245 0.16 -0.53 28.45
CA ASP A 245 0.40 -1.23 29.71
C ASP A 245 1.88 -1.08 30.10
N VAL A 246 2.13 -0.24 31.12
CA VAL A 246 3.45 0.05 31.66
C VAL A 246 4.13 -1.23 32.15
N ASN A 247 3.38 -2.20 32.68
CA ASN A 247 3.94 -3.49 33.11
C ASN A 247 4.35 -4.36 31.92
N LEU A 248 3.63 -4.27 30.79
CA LEU A 248 4.04 -4.95 29.57
C LEU A 248 5.32 -4.33 28.99
N ILE A 249 5.37 -3.00 28.93
CA ILE A 249 6.54 -2.26 28.44
C ILE A 249 7.75 -2.50 29.36
N GLU A 250 7.57 -2.44 30.68
CA GLU A 250 8.63 -2.75 31.64
C GLU A 250 9.10 -4.19 31.53
N ARG A 251 8.21 -5.18 31.34
CA ARG A 251 8.63 -6.57 31.10
C ARG A 251 9.46 -6.69 29.83
N LEU A 252 9.01 -6.09 28.72
CA LEU A 252 9.75 -6.09 27.46
C LEU A 252 11.08 -5.31 27.50
N ILE A 253 11.25 -4.37 28.43
CA ILE A 253 12.48 -3.60 28.64
C ILE A 253 13.39 -4.25 29.68
N LYS A 254 12.85 -4.79 30.77
CA LYS A 254 13.61 -5.39 31.89
C LYS A 254 14.01 -6.84 31.61
N GLU A 255 13.26 -7.53 30.77
CA GLU A 255 13.64 -8.84 30.22
C GLU A 255 14.57 -8.68 28.98
N ASP A 256 15.26 -7.53 28.84
CA ASP A 256 16.49 -7.42 28.04
C ASP A 256 17.39 -8.64 28.36
N PHE A 257 17.39 -9.60 27.43
CA PHE A 257 18.35 -10.70 27.33
C PHE A 257 19.45 -10.32 26.36
#